data_AF-A0AAD4CTI2-F1
#
_entry.id   AF-A0AAD4CTI2-F1
#
_cell.length_a   1.000
_cell.length_b   1.000
_cell.length_c   1.000
_cell.angle_alpha   90.00
_cell.angle_beta   90.00
_cell.angle_gamma   90.00
#
_symmetry.space_group_name_H-M   'P 1'
#
loop_
_entity.id
_entity.type
_entity.pdbx_description
1 polymer ?
#
loop_
_entity_poly.entity_id
_entity_poly.type
_entity_poly.pdbx_seq_one_letter_code
_entity_poly.pdbx_strand_id
1 'polypeptide(L)'
;MRNAIPTNDYLLRHNNIDGFLCCDGSPALNSWPHLMIEAAVSQSLPRLQAAAKWWIECSGGAVNAVIIAHINVASKFIQVQKYTPQAPPRDLARQVWETSIDCSAISPIVTQAPLILEFCKVFGRAPQTPIKIP
;
A
#
# COMPACT_ATOMS: atom_id res chain seq x y z
N MET A 1 -27.04 4.11 16.26
CA MET A 1 -26.60 5.51 16.16
C MET A 1 -25.48 5.54 15.13
N ARG A 2 -25.71 6.20 13.99
CA ARG A 2 -24.74 6.28 12.88
C ARG A 2 -23.73 7.36 13.25
N ASN A 3 -22.50 6.97 13.58
CA ASN A 3 -21.44 7.95 13.80
C ASN A 3 -21.06 8.55 12.45
N ALA A 4 -21.12 9.87 12.37
CA ALA A 4 -20.70 10.65 11.22
C ALA A 4 -19.22 10.37 10.92
N ILE A 5 -18.93 9.96 9.70
CA ILE A 5 -17.56 9.83 9.19
C ILE A 5 -17.06 11.26 8.92
N PRO A 6 -15.89 11.68 9.43
CA PRO A 6 -15.32 12.95 9.05
C PRO A 6 -15.00 12.88 7.57
N THR A 7 -15.74 13.67 6.78
CA THR A 7 -15.56 13.86 5.35
C THR A 7 -14.17 14.43 5.09
N ASN A 8 -13.18 13.56 4.96
CA ASN A 8 -11.88 13.91 4.39
C ASN A 8 -11.98 13.82 2.85
N ASP A 9 -12.90 14.61 2.29
CA ASP A 9 -13.19 14.76 0.86
C ASP A 9 -11.92 15.15 0.05
N TYR A 10 -10.91 15.68 0.75
CA TYR A 10 -9.60 16.02 0.18
C TYR A 10 -8.76 14.81 -0.29
N LEU A 11 -8.82 13.66 0.40
CA LEU A 11 -8.06 12.47 0.01
C LEU A 11 -8.72 11.70 -1.14
N LEU A 12 -10.03 11.86 -1.32
CA LEU A 12 -10.80 11.22 -2.38
C LEU A 12 -10.61 11.95 -3.72
N ARG A 13 -10.74 13.28 -3.74
CA ARG A 13 -10.74 14.06 -5.00
C ARG A 13 -9.41 14.25 -5.70
N HIS A 14 -8.28 14.15 -4.99
CA HIS A 14 -6.96 14.49 -5.57
C HIS A 14 -6.06 13.28 -5.85
N ASN A 15 -6.45 12.07 -5.45
CA ASN A 15 -5.62 10.87 -5.62
C ASN A 15 -5.99 10.05 -6.88
N ASN A 16 -6.93 10.50 -7.73
CA ASN A 16 -7.42 9.70 -8.86
C ASN A 16 -7.78 8.26 -8.42
N ILE A 17 -8.33 8.13 -7.21
CA ILE A 17 -8.83 6.88 -6.63
C ILE A 17 -10.32 6.68 -6.93
N ASP A 18 -10.89 7.53 -7.79
CA ASP A 18 -12.27 7.43 -8.28
C ASP A 18 -12.53 6.09 -8.99
N GLY A 19 -11.49 5.42 -9.51
CA GLY A 19 -11.58 4.06 -10.05
C GLY A 19 -11.64 2.93 -9.01
N PHE A 20 -11.44 3.23 -7.72
CA PHE A 20 -11.39 2.24 -6.63
C PHE A 20 -12.33 2.56 -5.45
N LEU A 21 -13.12 3.63 -5.56
CA LEU A 21 -14.11 4.05 -4.57
C LEU A 21 -15.26 3.02 -4.49
N CYS A 22 -15.17 2.12 -3.51
CA CYS A 22 -16.22 1.14 -3.19
C CYS A 22 -17.41 1.74 -2.42
N CYS A 23 -17.52 3.07 -2.32
CA CYS A 23 -18.55 3.72 -1.51
C CYS A 23 -19.82 4.10 -2.28
N ASP A 24 -19.78 4.12 -3.63
CA ASP A 24 -20.89 4.67 -4.45
C ASP A 24 -21.62 3.61 -5.31
N GLY A 25 -21.33 2.34 -5.10
CA GLY A 25 -22.01 1.24 -5.77
C GLY A 25 -21.27 -0.05 -5.48
N SER A 26 -21.88 -0.93 -4.67
CA SER A 26 -21.26 -2.13 -4.11
C SER A 26 -20.39 -2.87 -5.16
N PRO A 27 -19.06 -2.81 -5.06
CA PRO A 27 -18.29 -3.91 -5.59
C PRO A 27 -18.56 -5.06 -4.61
N ALA A 28 -18.65 -6.30 -5.10
CA ALA A 28 -18.96 -7.45 -4.27
C ALA A 28 -18.06 -7.44 -3.01
N LEU A 29 -18.55 -7.95 -1.87
CA LEU A 29 -17.87 -8.02 -0.56
C LEU A 29 -16.40 -8.53 -0.57
N ASN A 30 -15.88 -8.90 -1.74
CA ASN A 30 -14.61 -9.55 -2.02
C ASN A 30 -13.68 -8.71 -2.92
N SER A 31 -13.87 -7.38 -3.04
CA SER A 31 -13.18 -6.57 -4.06
C SER A 31 -11.94 -5.83 -3.59
N TRP A 32 -11.55 -5.98 -2.32
CA TRP A 32 -10.32 -5.38 -1.80
C TRP A 32 -9.09 -6.19 -2.23
N PRO A 33 -8.00 -5.54 -2.66
CA PRO A 33 -6.76 -6.24 -2.93
C PRO A 33 -6.08 -6.67 -1.63
N HIS A 34 -5.35 -7.79 -1.66
CA HIS A 34 -4.51 -8.19 -0.52
C HIS A 34 -3.21 -7.36 -0.41
N LEU A 35 -2.70 -6.87 -1.55
CA LEU A 35 -1.52 -6.02 -1.64
C LEU A 35 -1.86 -4.77 -2.46
N MET A 36 -1.57 -3.59 -1.93
CA MET A 36 -1.63 -2.33 -2.65
C MET A 36 -0.23 -1.75 -2.85
N ILE A 37 0.03 -1.17 -4.02
CA ILE A 37 1.27 -0.42 -4.30
C ILE A 37 0.87 0.96 -4.81
N GLU A 38 1.36 2.00 -4.17
CA GLU A 38 1.11 3.40 -4.56
C GLU A 38 2.44 4.14 -4.73
N ALA A 39 2.60 4.86 -5.83
CA ALA A 39 3.83 5.59 -6.12
C ALA A 39 3.52 6.99 -6.60
N ALA A 40 4.32 7.97 -6.17
CA ALA A 40 4.15 9.35 -6.62
C ALA A 40 5.46 10.12 -6.69
N VAL A 41 5.56 10.99 -7.71
CA VAL A 41 6.73 11.82 -8.02
C VAL A 41 6.66 13.22 -7.42
N SER A 42 5.45 13.79 -7.31
CA SER A 42 5.24 15.18 -6.88
C SER A 42 4.36 15.30 -5.64
N GLN A 43 3.92 14.17 -5.09
CA GLN A 43 3.13 14.10 -3.87
C GLN A 43 4.07 13.98 -2.67
N SER A 44 3.75 14.65 -1.57
CA SER A 44 4.57 14.55 -0.36
C SER A 44 4.48 13.15 0.26
N LEU A 45 5.58 12.68 0.84
CA LEU A 45 5.61 11.43 1.60
C LEU A 45 4.48 11.33 2.65
N PRO A 46 4.16 12.36 3.47
CA PRO A 46 3.05 12.30 4.42
C PRO A 46 1.69 11.96 3.78
N ARG A 47 1.45 12.38 2.53
CA ARG A 47 0.19 12.09 1.84
C ARG A 47 0.13 10.63 1.37
N LEU A 48 1.24 10.07 0.89
CA LEU A 48 1.34 8.64 0.59
C LEU A 48 1.17 7.80 1.86
N GLN A 49 1.73 8.23 2.99
CA GLN A 49 1.53 7.57 4.28
C GLN A 49 0.07 7.60 4.73
N ALA A 50 -0.64 8.73 4.50
CA ALA A 50 -2.07 8.83 4.75
C ALA A 50 -2.88 7.88 3.85
N ALA A 51 -2.50 7.74 2.58
CA ALA A 51 -3.13 6.77 1.67
C ALA A 51 -2.91 5.32 2.15
N ALA A 52 -1.68 4.97 2.56
CA ALA A 52 -1.38 3.66 3.12
C ALA A 52 -2.20 3.32 4.37
N LYS A 53 -2.38 4.30 5.26
CA LYS A 53 -3.26 4.17 6.43
C LYS A 53 -4.70 3.93 5.98
N TRP A 54 -5.24 4.76 5.09
CA TRP A 54 -6.61 4.63 4.61
C TRP A 54 -6.90 3.22 4.03
N TRP A 55 -6.02 2.71 3.16
CA TRP A 55 -6.18 1.37 2.60
C TRP A 55 -6.28 0.27 3.66
N ILE A 56 -5.45 0.33 4.70
CA ILE A 56 -5.46 -0.69 5.77
C ILE A 56 -6.67 -0.50 6.68
N GLU A 57 -6.86 0.71 7.20
CA GLU A 57 -7.84 1.05 8.25
C GLU A 57 -9.28 0.95 7.73
N CYS A 58 -9.52 1.25 6.45
CA CYS A 58 -10.86 1.18 5.84
C CYS A 58 -11.20 -0.17 5.21
N SER A 59 -10.23 -1.06 4.98
CA SER A 59 -10.48 -2.36 4.33
C SER A 59 -11.15 -3.41 5.22
N GLY A 60 -11.37 -3.12 6.51
CA GLY A 60 -11.87 -4.12 7.47
C GLY A 60 -10.94 -5.33 7.63
N GLY A 61 -9.64 -5.17 7.37
CA GLY A 61 -8.63 -6.23 7.44
C GLY A 61 -8.43 -7.02 6.15
N ALA A 62 -9.06 -6.63 5.03
CA ALA A 62 -8.89 -7.30 3.75
C ALA A 62 -7.55 -6.95 3.05
N VAL A 63 -7.02 -5.75 3.29
CA VAL A 63 -5.69 -5.35 2.81
C VAL A 63 -4.62 -5.85 3.78
N ASN A 64 -3.77 -6.77 3.33
CA ASN A 64 -2.72 -7.38 4.14
C ASN A 64 -1.41 -6.57 4.14
N ALA A 65 -1.17 -5.79 3.09
CA ALA A 65 0.00 -4.94 2.98
C ALA A 65 -0.23 -3.77 2.01
N VAL A 66 0.40 -2.63 2.31
CA VAL A 66 0.51 -1.49 1.38
C VAL A 66 1.98 -1.14 1.23
N ILE A 67 2.44 -0.97 -0.01
CA ILE A 67 3.76 -0.46 -0.33
C ILE A 67 3.58 0.93 -0.91
N ILE A 68 4.31 1.91 -0.39
CA ILE A 68 4.36 3.25 -0.97
C ILE A 68 5.76 3.56 -1.50
N ALA A 69 5.85 4.27 -2.62
CA ALA A 69 7.09 4.74 -3.20
C ALA A 69 7.02 6.25 -3.48
N HIS A 70 7.74 7.02 -2.68
CA HIS A 70 7.93 8.45 -2.89
C HIS A 70 9.16 8.68 -3.76
N ILE A 71 8.99 9.34 -4.91
CA ILE A 71 10.06 9.54 -5.89
C ILE A 71 10.39 11.03 -5.96
N ASN A 72 11.57 11.42 -5.51
CA ASN A 72 12.08 12.77 -5.71
C ASN A 72 13.01 12.81 -6.92
N VAL A 73 12.51 13.35 -8.03
CA VAL A 73 13.27 13.43 -9.30
C VAL A 73 14.43 14.43 -9.19
N ALA A 74 14.25 15.53 -8.46
CA ALA A 74 15.27 16.56 -8.31
C ALA A 74 16.51 16.03 -7.57
N SER A 75 16.29 15.27 -6.50
CA SER A 75 17.36 14.64 -5.73
C SER A 75 17.70 13.22 -6.19
N LYS A 76 17.09 12.73 -7.29
CA LYS A 76 17.26 11.37 -7.83
C LYS A 76 17.15 10.29 -6.75
N PHE A 77 16.11 10.39 -5.93
CA PHE A 77 15.96 9.55 -4.74
C PHE A 77 14.59 8.90 -4.68
N ILE A 78 14.55 7.62 -4.30
CA ILE A 78 13.29 6.88 -4.10
C ILE A 78 13.25 6.40 -2.66
N GLN A 79 12.19 6.75 -1.94
CA GLN A 79 11.89 6.25 -0.61
C GLN A 79 10.72 5.27 -0.70
N VAL A 80 10.93 4.04 -0.25
CA VAL A 80 9.92 2.98 -0.28
C VAL A 80 9.58 2.56 1.14
N GLN A 81 8.30 2.44 1.47
CA GLN A 81 7.84 2.00 2.79
C GLN A 81 6.81 0.88 2.64
N LYS A 82 6.83 -0.10 3.55
CA LYS A 82 5.79 -1.15 3.67
C LYS A 82 5.01 -0.94 4.95
N TYR A 83 3.69 -0.96 4.82
CA TYR A 83 2.73 -0.95 5.91
C TYR A 83 1.98 -2.28 5.97
N THR A 84 1.66 -2.72 7.18
CA THR A 84 0.79 -3.88 7.42
C THR A 84 -0.19 -3.56 8.55
N PRO A 85 -1.39 -4.17 8.57
CA PRO A 85 -2.26 -4.09 9.74
C PRO A 85 -1.56 -4.69 10.97
N GLN A 86 -1.72 -4.05 12.13
CA GLN A 86 -1.32 -4.66 13.40
C GLN A 86 -2.15 -5.92 13.70
N ALA A 87 -1.61 -6.78 14.57
CA ALA A 87 -2.30 -7.96 15.06
C ALA A 87 -3.62 -7.55 15.74
N PRO A 88 -4.63 -8.46 15.79
CA PRO A 88 -6.02 -8.10 16.05
C PRO A 88 -6.23 -7.16 17.25
N PRO A 89 -7.05 -6.11 17.10
CA PRO A 89 -7.79 -5.74 15.88
C PRO A 89 -6.88 -5.23 14.73
N ARG A 90 -7.23 -5.58 13.48
CA ARG A 90 -6.44 -5.30 12.25
C ARG A 90 -6.76 -3.92 11.66
N ASP A 91 -7.04 -2.97 12.53
CA ASP A 91 -7.59 -1.67 12.20
C ASP A 91 -6.55 -0.54 12.29
N LEU A 92 -5.30 -0.84 12.66
CA LEU A 92 -4.22 0.14 12.71
C LEU A 92 -3.08 -0.22 11.75
N ALA A 93 -2.77 0.71 10.85
CA ALA A 93 -1.63 0.59 9.93
C ALA A 93 -0.31 0.83 10.66
N ARG A 94 0.64 -0.09 10.49
CA ARG A 94 2.00 0.02 11.02
C ARG A 94 3.03 -0.07 9.91
N GLN A 95 3.95 0.89 9.87
CA GLN A 95 5.16 0.80 9.04
C GLN A 95 6.05 -0.32 9.60
N VAL A 96 6.38 -1.30 8.76
CA VAL A 96 7.18 -2.47 9.16
C VAL A 96 8.49 -2.59 8.39
N TRP A 97 8.65 -1.83 7.32
CA TRP A 97 9.87 -1.79 6.54
C TRP A 97 9.98 -0.47 5.78
N GLU A 98 11.22 -0.06 5.51
CA GLU A 98 11.57 1.12 4.73
C GLU A 98 12.87 0.86 3.97
N THR A 99 13.03 1.51 2.82
CA THR A 99 14.33 1.69 2.18
C THR A 99 14.41 2.99 1.40
N SER A 100 15.65 3.34 1.11
CA SER A 100 16.06 4.51 0.36
C SER A 100 16.99 4.06 -0.76
N ILE A 101 16.66 4.44 -1.98
CA ILE A 101 17.40 4.13 -3.20
C ILE A 101 17.98 5.43 -3.75
N ASP A 102 19.30 5.53 -3.71
CA ASP A 102 20.02 6.63 -4.36
C ASP A 102 20.23 6.28 -5.84
N CYS A 103 19.61 7.06 -6.72
CA CYS A 103 19.67 6.90 -8.17
C CYS A 103 20.58 7.95 -8.83
N SER A 104 21.42 8.64 -8.04
CA SER A 104 22.40 9.61 -8.55
C SER A 104 23.61 8.97 -9.23
N ALA A 105 23.95 7.73 -8.85
CA ALA A 105 25.04 6.95 -9.43
C ALA A 105 24.61 6.20 -10.70
N ILE A 106 25.59 5.77 -11.50
CA ILE A 106 25.39 4.96 -12.73
C ILE A 106 24.67 3.63 -12.41
N SER A 107 24.93 3.08 -11.22
CA SER A 107 24.20 1.94 -10.65
C SER A 107 23.51 2.39 -9.37
N PRO A 108 22.19 2.21 -9.24
CA PRO A 108 21.47 2.62 -8.04
C PRO A 108 21.95 1.82 -6.83
N ILE A 109 22.12 2.50 -5.70
CA ILE A 109 22.58 1.89 -4.45
C ILE A 109 21.37 1.68 -3.55
N VAL A 110 21.14 0.43 -3.14
CA VAL A 110 20.11 0.08 -2.15
C VAL A 110 20.78 -0.10 -0.79
N THR A 111 20.30 0.63 0.21
CA THR A 111 20.96 0.74 1.51
C THR A 111 20.53 -0.30 2.54
N GLN A 112 19.44 -1.03 2.31
CA GLN A 112 18.83 -1.93 3.30
C GLN A 112 18.53 -3.32 2.74
N ALA A 113 18.19 -4.26 3.65
CA ALA A 113 17.83 -5.62 3.30
C ALA A 113 16.64 -5.66 2.32
N PRO A 114 16.58 -6.67 1.42
CA PRO A 114 15.50 -6.80 0.45
C PRO A 114 14.11 -6.77 1.10
N LEU A 115 13.15 -6.15 0.40
CA LEU A 115 11.75 -6.20 0.79
C LEU A 115 11.23 -7.63 0.66
N ILE A 116 10.86 -8.24 1.78
CA ILE A 116 10.25 -9.57 1.79
C ILE A 116 8.73 -9.45 1.65
N LEU A 117 8.19 -10.12 0.63
CA LEU A 117 6.75 -10.25 0.39
C LEU A 117 6.33 -11.68 0.68
N GLU A 118 5.55 -11.87 1.75
CA GLU A 118 5.06 -13.18 2.13
C GLU A 118 3.95 -13.62 1.17
N PHE A 119 4.12 -14.78 0.51
CA PHE A 119 3.20 -15.28 -0.51
C PHE A 119 1.73 -15.22 -0.07
N CYS A 120 1.42 -15.75 1.11
CA CYS A 120 0.06 -15.78 1.61
C CYS A 120 -0.54 -14.39 1.84
N LYS A 121 0.29 -13.38 2.18
CA LYS A 121 -0.17 -12.00 2.35
C LYS A 121 -0.46 -11.33 1.01
N VAL A 122 0.33 -11.64 -0.03
CA VAL A 122 0.14 -11.06 -1.37
C VAL A 122 -1.02 -11.72 -2.12
N PHE A 123 -1.11 -13.05 -2.04
CA PHE A 123 -2.06 -13.82 -2.84
C PHE A 123 -3.32 -14.23 -2.09
N GLY A 124 -3.38 -14.06 -0.77
CA GLY A 124 -4.52 -14.45 0.06
C GLY A 124 -4.73 -15.97 0.15
N ARG A 125 -3.78 -16.77 -0.33
CA ARG A 125 -3.86 -18.23 -0.38
C ARG A 125 -2.49 -18.87 -0.19
N ALA A 126 -2.48 -20.17 0.10
CA ALA A 126 -1.26 -20.96 0.11
C ALA A 126 -0.69 -21.12 -1.32
N PRO A 127 0.65 -21.22 -1.45
CA PRO A 127 1.27 -21.55 -2.73
C PRO A 127 0.83 -22.95 -3.18
N GLN A 128 0.54 -23.08 -4.48
CA GLN A 128 0.26 -24.38 -5.09
C GLN A 128 1.56 -24.99 -5.59
N THR A 129 1.67 -26.32 -5.48
CA THR A 129 2.79 -27.04 -6.08
C THR A 129 2.81 -26.85 -7.59
N PRO A 130 3.99 -26.71 -8.22
CA PRO A 130 4.09 -26.61 -9.67
C PRO A 130 3.42 -27.81 -10.34
N ILE A 131 2.65 -27.54 -11.40
CA ILE A 131 2.11 -28.59 -12.26
C ILE A 131 3.31 -29.28 -12.92
N LYS A 132 3.48 -30.58 -12.65
CA LYS A 132 4.45 -31.40 -13.38
C LYS A 132 3.84 -31.69 -14.75
N ILE A 133 4.38 -31.05 -15.79
CA ILE A 133 4.01 -31.37 -17.18
C ILE A 133 4.81 -32.63 -17.56
N PRO A 134 4.14 -33.70 -18.03
CA PRO A 134 4.80 -34.94 -18.46
C PRO A 134 5.64 -34.76 -19.73
#